data_AF-A0A1J0WFB0-F1
#
_entry.id   AF-A0A1J0WFB0-F1
#
_cell.length_a   1.000
_cell.length_b   1.000
_cell.length_c   1.000
_cell.angle_alpha   90.00
_cell.angle_beta   90.00
_cell.angle_gamma   90.00
#
_symmetry.space_group_name_H-M   'P 1'
#
loop_
_entity.id
_entity.type
_entity.pdbx_description
1 polymer ?
#
loop_
_entity_poly.entity_id
_entity_poly.type
_entity_poly.pdbx_seq_one_letter_code
_entity_poly.pdbx_strand_id
1 'polypeptide(L)'
;MRGMIGAVLAASVTVCGCAAPSAGILPGRYEVFGVEEGDMLKLRAGPGTGFVELLGMPNGTEVDVGRCESTGATRWCEVTLADARGATGYASYAYLRRK
;
A
#
# COMPACT_ATOMS: atom_id res chain seq x y z
N MET A 1 29.73 -59.96 -21.44
CA MET A 1 28.80 -59.01 -22.09
C MET A 1 28.08 -58.27 -20.98
N ARG A 2 28.56 -57.09 -20.57
CA ARG A 2 28.11 -55.74 -20.99
C ARG A 2 26.70 -55.38 -20.48
N GLY A 3 26.64 -54.39 -19.58
CA GLY A 3 25.43 -53.63 -19.18
C GLY A 3 25.20 -53.69 -17.68
N MET A 4 24.89 -52.62 -16.93
CA MET A 4 24.50 -51.23 -17.24
C MET A 4 24.86 -50.42 -15.96
N ILE A 5 25.70 -49.36 -15.97
CA ILE A 5 25.38 -47.94 -16.25
C ILE A 5 23.95 -47.58 -15.83
N GLY A 6 23.63 -46.67 -14.91
CA GLY A 6 24.40 -45.75 -14.07
C GLY A 6 23.39 -45.10 -13.09
N ALA A 7 23.80 -44.88 -11.85
CA ALA A 7 22.96 -44.22 -10.85
C ALA A 7 22.91 -42.71 -11.17
N VAL A 8 21.78 -42.24 -11.68
CA VAL A 8 21.58 -40.82 -11.97
C VAL A 8 21.12 -40.12 -10.69
N LEU A 9 21.99 -39.24 -10.19
CA LEU A 9 21.76 -38.35 -9.06
C LEU A 9 20.62 -37.38 -9.38
N ALA A 10 19.53 -37.43 -8.60
CA ALA A 10 18.51 -36.39 -8.57
C ALA A 10 18.74 -35.50 -7.34
N ALA A 11 19.55 -34.47 -7.49
CA ALA A 11 19.69 -33.42 -6.48
C ALA A 11 18.58 -32.38 -6.70
N SER A 12 17.59 -32.38 -5.81
CA SER A 12 16.50 -31.41 -5.80
C SER A 12 17.05 -30.03 -5.48
N VAL A 13 17.00 -29.10 -6.45
CA VAL A 13 17.36 -27.70 -6.24
C VAL A 13 16.23 -27.03 -5.46
N THR A 14 16.44 -26.82 -4.17
CA THR A 14 15.58 -25.97 -3.36
C THR A 14 15.78 -24.52 -3.81
N VAL A 15 14.85 -23.99 -4.63
CA VAL A 15 14.75 -22.56 -4.87
C VAL A 15 14.40 -21.88 -3.54
N CYS A 16 15.40 -21.22 -2.96
CA CYS A 16 15.17 -20.24 -1.91
C CYS A 16 14.50 -19.04 -2.56
N GLY A 17 13.17 -19.00 -2.52
CA GLY A 17 12.40 -17.81 -2.88
C GLY A 17 12.68 -16.70 -1.88
N CYS A 18 13.69 -15.89 -2.15
CA CYS A 18 13.85 -14.62 -1.48
C CYS A 18 12.64 -13.74 -1.86
N ALA A 19 11.62 -13.74 -1.01
CA ALA A 19 10.61 -12.70 -1.01
C ALA A 19 11.35 -11.37 -0.78
N ALA A 20 11.56 -10.61 -1.85
CA ALA A 20 12.09 -9.26 -1.73
C ALA A 20 11.17 -8.50 -0.76
N PRO A 21 11.71 -7.73 0.21
CA PRO A 21 10.89 -6.84 0.99
C PRO A 21 10.22 -5.90 -0.02
N SER A 22 8.93 -6.08 -0.25
CA SER A 22 8.13 -5.03 -0.85
C SER A 22 8.41 -3.81 -0.02
N ALA A 23 8.91 -2.73 -0.62
CA ALA A 23 9.09 -1.44 0.06
C ALA A 23 7.75 -1.11 0.72
N GLY A 24 7.66 -1.48 2.00
CA GLY A 24 6.42 -1.51 2.73
C GLY A 24 6.04 -0.08 2.98
N ILE A 25 4.78 0.25 2.78
CA ILE A 25 4.30 1.49 3.37
C ILE A 25 4.42 1.28 4.87
N LEU A 26 5.28 2.10 5.46
CA LEU A 26 5.43 2.12 6.90
C LEU A 26 4.29 2.98 7.46
N PRO A 27 3.67 2.58 8.56
CA PRO A 27 2.73 3.45 9.25
C PRO A 27 3.44 4.73 9.77
N GLY A 28 2.65 5.72 10.16
CA GLY A 28 3.11 6.96 10.81
C GLY A 28 2.63 8.23 10.12
N ARG A 29 3.34 9.34 10.32
CA ARG A 29 2.90 10.68 9.86
C ARG A 29 3.20 10.95 8.39
N TYR A 30 2.17 11.36 7.68
CA TYR A 30 2.20 11.72 6.26
C TYR A 30 1.48 13.06 6.05
N GLU A 31 1.66 13.62 4.86
CA GLU A 31 0.85 14.71 4.37
C GLU A 31 0.26 14.39 2.99
N VAL A 32 -0.88 15.00 2.72
CA VAL A 32 -1.47 15.02 1.38
C VAL A 32 -0.59 15.88 0.46
N PHE A 33 -0.22 15.34 -0.69
CA PHE A 33 0.58 16.05 -1.69
C PHE A 33 0.15 15.69 -3.12
N GLY A 34 0.52 16.53 -4.08
CA GLY A 34 0.37 16.24 -5.52
C GLY A 34 -1.07 16.27 -6.02
N VAL A 35 -2.02 16.77 -5.23
CA VAL A 35 -3.39 17.05 -5.70
C VAL A 35 -3.36 18.33 -6.55
N GLU A 36 -4.12 18.37 -7.63
CA GLU A 36 -4.21 19.56 -8.50
C GLU A 36 -4.81 20.78 -7.77
N GLU A 37 -4.49 21.98 -8.25
CA GLU A 37 -5.05 23.21 -7.69
C GLU A 37 -6.57 23.24 -7.84
N GLY A 38 -7.28 23.52 -6.74
CA GLY A 38 -8.74 23.52 -6.70
C GLY A 38 -9.38 22.16 -6.42
N ASP A 39 -8.61 21.08 -6.30
CA ASP A 39 -9.12 19.76 -5.90
C ASP A 39 -8.61 19.34 -4.50
N MET A 40 -9.13 18.21 -4.01
CA MET A 40 -8.85 17.64 -2.71
C MET A 40 -8.78 16.11 -2.80
N LEU A 41 -7.82 15.52 -2.11
CA LEU A 41 -7.77 14.07 -1.92
C LEU A 41 -8.98 13.60 -1.12
N LYS A 42 -9.73 12.64 -1.64
CA LYS A 42 -10.94 12.15 -0.99
C LYS A 42 -10.59 11.13 0.09
N LEU A 43 -11.11 11.34 1.30
CA LEU A 43 -11.18 10.32 2.34
C LEU A 43 -12.45 9.49 2.09
N ARG A 44 -12.34 8.17 2.00
CA ARG A 44 -13.44 7.27 1.65
C ARG A 44 -13.72 6.27 2.75
N ALA A 45 -14.93 5.73 2.80
CA ALA A 45 -15.31 4.72 3.80
C ALA A 45 -14.63 3.36 3.59
N GLY A 46 -13.98 3.12 2.45
CA GLY A 46 -13.29 1.86 2.16
C GLY A 46 -12.25 1.99 1.04
N PRO A 47 -11.45 0.93 0.82
CA PRO A 47 -10.28 0.93 -0.06
C PRO A 47 -10.69 0.81 -1.54
N GLY A 48 -11.25 1.87 -2.11
CA GLY A 48 -11.69 1.87 -3.50
C GLY A 48 -12.51 3.10 -3.91
N THR A 49 -12.62 3.33 -5.22
CA THR A 49 -13.42 4.43 -5.77
C THR A 49 -14.94 4.17 -5.74
N GLY A 50 -15.37 2.94 -5.45
CA GLY A 50 -16.79 2.59 -5.26
C GLY A 50 -17.33 2.90 -3.86
N PHE A 51 -16.47 3.24 -2.90
CA PHE A 51 -16.89 3.61 -1.55
C PHE A 51 -17.25 5.09 -1.47
N VAL A 52 -18.25 5.39 -0.62
CA VAL A 52 -18.70 6.74 -0.30
C VAL A 52 -17.55 7.62 0.18
N GLU A 53 -17.55 8.86 -0.29
CA GLU A 53 -16.64 9.92 0.12
C GLU A 53 -17.11 10.51 1.45
N LEU A 54 -16.22 10.51 2.44
CA LEU A 54 -16.47 11.05 3.77
C LEU A 54 -16.17 12.56 3.81
N LEU A 55 -15.04 12.97 3.25
CA LEU A 55 -14.59 14.36 3.16
C LEU A 55 -13.47 14.52 2.11
N GLY A 56 -13.12 15.77 1.79
CA GLY A 56 -11.94 16.13 1.00
C GLY A 56 -10.82 16.68 1.88
N MET A 57 -9.58 16.33 1.53
CA MET A 57 -8.35 16.79 2.17
C MET A 57 -7.50 17.60 1.16
N PRO A 58 -7.26 18.90 1.38
CA PRO A 58 -6.36 19.67 0.53
C PRO A 58 -4.89 19.25 0.73
N ASN A 59 -4.01 19.63 -0.19
CA ASN A 59 -2.56 19.50 -0.03
C ASN A 59 -2.09 20.11 1.31
N GLY A 60 -1.13 19.45 1.95
CA GLY A 60 -0.59 19.83 3.26
C GLY A 60 -1.41 19.33 4.44
N THR A 61 -2.56 18.67 4.23
CA THR A 61 -3.32 18.02 5.31
C THR A 61 -2.48 16.93 5.95
N GLU A 62 -2.25 17.02 7.26
CA GLU A 62 -1.51 16.02 8.03
C GLU A 62 -2.40 14.84 8.42
N VAL A 63 -1.90 13.64 8.19
CA VAL A 63 -2.61 12.38 8.48
C VAL A 63 -1.66 11.37 9.12
N ASP A 64 -2.20 10.51 9.96
CA ASP A 64 -1.53 9.28 10.38
C ASP A 64 -1.96 8.14 9.46
N VAL A 65 -0.99 7.51 8.80
CA VAL A 65 -1.18 6.37 7.90
C VAL A 65 -1.03 5.08 8.70
N GLY A 66 -2.05 4.24 8.62
CA GLY A 66 -2.09 2.93 9.23
C GLY A 66 -1.85 1.81 8.22
N ARG A 67 -2.74 0.81 8.24
CA ARG A 67 -2.66 -0.35 7.34
C ARG A 67 -2.98 0.07 5.91
N CYS A 68 -2.21 -0.48 4.97
CA CYS A 68 -2.49 -0.30 3.55
C CYS A 68 -2.81 -1.63 2.88
N GLU A 69 -3.70 -1.59 1.91
CA GLU A 69 -4.10 -2.72 1.08
C GLU A 69 -4.25 -2.29 -0.37
N SER A 70 -4.13 -3.25 -1.29
CA SER A 70 -4.24 -2.98 -2.73
C SER A 70 -5.60 -3.43 -3.25
N THR A 71 -6.28 -2.53 -3.93
CA THR A 71 -7.51 -2.82 -4.69
C THR A 71 -7.23 -2.53 -6.15
N GLY A 72 -7.10 -3.58 -6.96
CA GLY A 72 -6.61 -3.48 -8.33
C GLY A 72 -5.18 -2.94 -8.37
N ALA A 73 -4.93 -1.94 -9.21
CA ALA A 73 -3.61 -1.29 -9.34
C ALA A 73 -3.36 -0.20 -8.28
N THR A 74 -4.38 0.18 -7.50
CA THR A 74 -4.27 1.28 -6.54
C THR A 74 -4.05 0.74 -5.14
N ARG A 75 -3.08 1.34 -4.44
CA ARG A 75 -2.85 1.09 -3.03
C ARG A 75 -3.62 2.10 -2.19
N TRP A 76 -4.45 1.60 -1.29
CA TRP A 76 -5.29 2.35 -0.38
C TRP A 76 -4.73 2.20 1.03
N CYS A 77 -4.67 3.29 1.77
CA CYS A 77 -4.22 3.29 3.15
C CYS A 77 -5.32 3.78 4.05
N GLU A 78 -5.49 3.11 5.19
CA GLU A 78 -6.20 3.66 6.32
C GLU A 78 -5.47 4.92 6.79
N VAL A 79 -6.22 5.99 6.94
CA VAL A 79 -5.73 7.31 7.33
C VAL A 79 -6.64 7.89 8.39
N THR A 80 -6.02 8.45 9.42
CA THR A 80 -6.69 9.23 10.45
C THR A 80 -6.19 10.67 10.38
N LEU A 81 -7.11 11.63 10.27
CA LEU A 81 -6.74 13.05 10.29
C LEU A 81 -6.07 13.39 11.63
N ALA A 82 -4.99 14.18 11.57
CA ALA A 82 -4.29 14.61 12.77
C ALA A 82 -5.04 15.70 13.58
N ASP A 83 -6.18 16.18 13.08
CA ASP A 83 -6.99 17.21 13.74
C ASP A 83 -7.79 16.66 14.94
N ALA A 84 -8.32 17.56 15.78
CA ALA A 84 -9.02 17.22 17.01
C ALA A 84 -10.30 16.37 16.84
N ARG A 85 -10.86 16.27 15.62
CA ARG A 85 -12.03 15.45 15.29
C ARG A 85 -11.65 14.05 14.81
N GLY A 86 -10.39 13.80 14.44
CA GLY A 86 -9.82 12.47 14.22
C GLY A 86 -10.57 11.60 13.20
N ALA A 87 -11.07 12.18 12.11
CA ALA A 87 -11.81 11.40 11.12
C ALA A 87 -10.93 10.30 10.50
N THR A 88 -11.46 9.08 10.42
CA THR A 88 -10.75 7.90 9.89
C THR A 88 -11.45 7.36 8.64
N GLY A 89 -10.66 6.94 7.67
CA GLY A 89 -11.14 6.30 6.44
C GLY A 89 -9.97 5.82 5.60
N TYR A 90 -10.18 5.71 4.28
CA TYR A 90 -9.19 5.26 3.32
C TYR A 90 -8.89 6.35 2.28
N ALA A 91 -7.62 6.50 1.95
CA ALA A 91 -7.16 7.38 0.88
C ALA A 91 -6.16 6.67 -0.03
N SER A 92 -6.06 7.13 -1.28
CA SER A 92 -5.08 6.61 -2.22
C SER A 92 -3.67 7.02 -1.79
N TYR A 93 -2.78 6.04 -1.63
CA TYR A 93 -1.40 6.28 -1.24
C TYR A 93 -0.61 7.13 -2.23
N ALA A 94 -1.04 7.17 -3.50
CA ALA A 94 -0.38 7.95 -4.55
C ALA A 94 -0.28 9.45 -4.22
N TYR A 95 -1.13 9.94 -3.31
CA TYR A 95 -1.21 11.33 -2.87
C TYR A 95 -0.76 11.52 -1.42
N LEU A 96 -0.06 10.53 -0.83
CA LEU A 96 0.47 10.60 0.53
C LEU A 96 1.99 10.52 0.50
N ARG A 97 2.67 11.50 1.11
CA ARG A 97 4.12 11.46 1.31
C ARG A 97 4.47 11.55 2.78
N ARG A 98 5.53 10.86 3.17
CA ARG A 98 6.03 10.87 4.55
C ARG A 98 6.50 12.29 4.91
N LYS A 99 6.17 12.73 6.13
CA LYS A 99 6.69 13.95 6.74
C LYS A 99 8.04 13.71 7.39
#